data_AF-A0A948Z7D6-F1
#
_entry.id   AF-A0A948Z7D6-F1
#
_cell.length_a   1.000
_cell.length_b   1.000
_cell.length_c   1.000
_cell.angle_alpha   90.00
_cell.angle_beta   90.00
_cell.angle_gamma   90.00
#
_symmetry.space_group_name_H-M   'P 1'
#
loop_
_entity.id
_entity.type
_entity.pdbx_description
1 polymer ?
#
loop_
_entity_poly.entity_id
_entity_poly.type
_entity_poly.pdbx_seq_one_letter_code
_entity_poly.pdbx_strand_id
1 'polypeptide(L)'
;MNNSTKRWYKIKRTRYTARFKFDRVVESLKKSNVSEIARQYGFGVNLLSKWRSDFLKDGHCFFEVKPNAEIARLRKSVAQLEQMVGKKEVELNLLKNFSDFYQSRSGL
;
A
#
# COMPACT_ATOMS: atom_id res chain seq x y z
N MET A 1 -3.86 47.29 6.22
CA MET A 1 -4.30 45.94 5.80
C MET A 1 -3.10 45.21 5.19
N ASN A 2 -2.45 44.32 5.92
CA ASN A 2 -1.24 43.61 5.47
C ASN A 2 -1.45 42.09 5.54
N ASN A 3 -2.14 41.54 4.55
CA ASN A 3 -2.30 40.08 4.45
C ASN A 3 -1.07 39.44 3.78
N SER A 4 -0.15 39.01 4.64
CA SER A 4 0.45 37.68 4.64
C SER A 4 0.67 37.03 3.26
N THR A 5 1.86 37.24 2.71
CA THR A 5 2.45 36.39 1.69
C THR A 5 2.67 34.99 2.26
N LYS A 6 1.66 34.13 2.12
CA LYS A 6 1.76 32.68 2.38
C LYS A 6 2.81 32.10 1.43
N ARG A 7 4.03 31.97 1.94
CA ARG A 7 5.19 31.39 1.24
C ARG A 7 4.97 29.89 1.08
N TRP A 8 4.48 29.50 -0.11
CA TRP A 8 4.38 28.12 -0.55
C TRP A 8 5.79 27.54 -0.76
N TYR A 9 6.46 27.12 0.31
CA TYR A 9 7.61 26.23 0.17
C TYR A 9 7.14 24.80 0.39
N LYS A 10 7.08 24.03 -0.70
CA LYS A 10 6.76 22.60 -0.70
C LYS A 10 7.84 21.86 0.10
N ILE A 11 7.57 21.54 1.36
CA ILE A 11 8.50 20.80 2.22
C ILE A 11 8.80 19.45 1.55
N LYS A 12 10.01 19.29 1.02
CA LYS A 12 10.49 18.04 0.39
C LYS A 12 10.72 17.02 1.50
N ARG A 13 9.76 16.10 1.70
CA ARG A 13 9.91 15.02 2.68
C ARG A 13 10.93 13.99 2.17
N THR A 14 12.04 13.83 2.88
CA THR A 14 12.99 12.74 2.65
C THR A 14 12.28 11.40 2.87
N ARG A 15 12.37 10.50 1.89
CA ARG A 15 11.83 9.13 1.99
C ARG A 15 12.96 8.19 2.40
N TYR A 16 12.79 7.53 3.55
CA TYR A 16 13.70 6.49 4.03
C TYR A 16 13.14 5.11 3.69
N THR A 17 14.01 4.19 3.25
CA THR A 17 13.63 2.80 2.98
C THR A 17 13.21 2.08 4.26
N ALA A 18 12.38 1.04 4.14
CA ALA A 18 11.93 0.25 5.29
C ALA A 18 13.12 -0.36 6.05
N ARG A 19 14.09 -0.91 5.32
CA ARG A 19 15.33 -1.46 5.87
C ARG A 19 16.13 -0.42 6.66
N PHE A 20 16.33 0.77 6.09
CA PHE A 20 17.06 1.84 6.78
C PHE A 20 16.37 2.23 8.10
N LYS A 21 15.04 2.39 8.10
CA LYS A 21 14.29 2.69 9.32
C LYS A 21 14.46 1.60 10.37
N PHE A 22 14.34 0.34 9.97
CA PHE A 22 14.49 -0.82 10.85
C PHE A 22 15.88 -0.87 11.48
N ASP A 23 16.94 -0.76 10.67
CA ASP A 23 18.32 -0.81 11.15
C ASP A 23 18.60 0.29 12.18
N ARG A 24 18.10 1.51 11.94
CA ARG A 24 18.26 2.64 12.86
C ARG A 24 17.45 2.47 14.15
N VAL A 25 16.24 1.93 14.07
CA VAL A 25 15.44 1.63 15.27
C VAL A 25 16.13 0.59 16.13
N VAL A 26 16.62 -0.50 15.53
CA VAL A 26 17.37 -1.55 16.24
C VAL A 26 18.65 -0.99 16.87
N GLU A 27 19.41 -0.18 16.13
CA GLU A 27 20.61 0.47 16.66
C GLU A 27 20.30 1.38 17.85
N SER A 28 19.20 2.14 17.76
CA SER A 28 18.75 3.02 18.85
C SER A 28 18.31 2.24 20.09
N LEU A 29 17.72 1.06 19.91
CA LEU A 29 17.30 0.16 21.00
C LEU A 29 18.51 -0.43 21.70
N LYS A 30 19.53 -0.88 20.94
CA LYS A 30 20.78 -1.44 21.48
C LYS A 30 21.59 -0.43 22.29
N LYS A 31 21.72 0.80 21.78
CA LYS A 31 22.49 1.87 22.45
C LYS A 31 21.68 2.66 23.48
N SER A 32 20.36 2.47 23.55
CA SER A 32 19.43 3.27 24.36
C SER A 32 19.56 4.79 24.19
N ASN A 33 20.10 5.26 23.07
CA ASN A 33 20.37 6.67 22.82
C ASN A 33 19.83 7.10 21.45
N VAL A 34 18.62 7.68 21.44
CA VAL A 34 17.95 8.15 20.21
C VAL A 34 18.64 9.40 19.66
N SER A 35 19.08 10.31 20.54
CA SER A 35 19.66 11.60 20.16
C SER A 35 21.01 11.46 19.47
N GLU A 36 21.85 10.56 19.95
CA GLU A 36 23.16 10.27 19.34
C GLU A 36 23.01 9.67 17.95
N ILE A 37 22.16 8.64 17.79
CA ILE A 37 21.92 7.99 16.50
C ILE A 37 21.31 8.97 15.50
N ALA A 38 20.36 9.80 15.94
CA ALA A 38 19.77 10.82 15.08
C ALA A 38 20.81 11.84 14.57
N ARG A 39 21.73 12.28 15.42
CA ARG A 39 22.84 13.17 15.05
C ARG A 39 23.82 12.48 14.10
N GLN A 40 24.20 11.23 14.37
CA GLN A 40 25.14 10.47 13.55
C GLN A 40 24.69 10.33 12.10
N TYR A 41 23.38 10.15 11.87
CA TYR A 41 22.83 9.94 10.53
C TYR A 41 22.06 11.16 9.97
N GLY A 42 22.13 12.30 10.65
CA GLY A 42 21.60 13.57 10.15
C GLY A 42 20.08 13.66 10.05
N PHE A 43 19.32 12.90 10.83
CA PHE A 43 17.86 13.01 10.88
C PHE A 43 17.37 13.52 12.24
N GLY A 44 16.13 14.04 12.27
CA GLY A 44 15.57 14.61 13.50
C GLY A 44 15.31 13.55 14.58
N VAL A 45 15.65 13.87 15.84
CA VAL A 45 15.44 12.98 17.00
C VAL A 45 13.99 12.51 17.09
N ASN A 46 13.03 13.44 16.90
CA ASN A 46 11.60 13.14 16.92
C ASN A 46 11.18 12.10 15.88
N LEU A 47 11.85 12.08 14.72
CA LEU A 47 11.54 11.12 13.65
C LEU A 47 11.96 9.70 14.05
N LEU A 48 13.12 9.55 14.68
CA LEU A 48 13.58 8.25 15.19
C LEU A 48 12.80 7.79 16.41
N SER A 49 12.45 8.71 17.32
CA SER A 49 11.54 8.40 18.44
C SER A 49 10.21 7.86 17.92
N LYS A 50 9.66 8.48 16.86
CA LYS A 50 8.43 8.01 16.22
C LYS A 50 8.60 6.61 15.65
N TRP A 51 9.64 6.36 14.85
CA TRP A 51 9.89 5.03 14.29
C TRP A 51 10.08 3.96 15.36
N ARG A 52 10.77 4.29 16.45
CA ARG A 52 10.96 3.39 17.58
C ARG A 52 9.65 3.05 18.26
N SER A 53 8.80 4.06 18.50
CA SER A 53 7.47 3.85 19.07
C SER A 53 6.59 3.00 18.15
N ASP A 54 6.55 3.32 16.86
CA ASP A 54 5.78 2.57 15.86
C ASP A 54 6.27 1.11 15.78
N PHE A 55 7.59 0.90 15.80
CA PHE A 55 8.19 -0.44 15.79
C PHE A 55 7.89 -1.24 17.07
N LEU A 56 7.91 -0.62 18.25
CA LEU A 56 7.58 -1.32 19.49
C LEU A 56 6.09 -1.65 19.58
N LYS A 57 5.23 -0.77 19.05
CA LYS A 57 3.79 -0.97 19.02
C LYS A 57 3.40 -2.09 18.06
N ASP A 58 3.83 -2.00 16.80
CA ASP A 58 3.36 -2.88 15.73
C ASP A 58 4.37 -4.02 15.43
N GLY A 59 5.48 -4.08 16.18
CA GLY A 59 6.55 -5.06 15.97
C GLY A 59 6.11 -6.51 16.16
N HIS A 60 5.16 -6.75 17.08
CA HIS A 60 4.58 -8.08 17.32
C HIS A 60 3.87 -8.64 16.09
N CYS A 61 3.26 -7.79 15.26
CA CYS A 61 2.57 -8.19 14.04
C CYS A 61 3.49 -8.87 13.01
N PHE A 62 4.82 -8.65 13.06
CA PHE A 62 5.77 -9.39 12.22
C PHE A 62 5.90 -10.86 12.61
N PHE A 63 5.65 -11.18 13.88
CA PHE A 63 5.69 -12.55 14.42
C PHE A 63 4.31 -13.20 14.44
N GLU A 64 3.23 -12.42 14.33
CA GLU A 64 1.89 -12.94 14.10
C GLU A 64 1.84 -13.63 12.74
N VAL A 65 1.81 -14.96 12.79
CA VAL A 65 1.71 -15.84 11.64
C VAL A 65 0.44 -15.49 10.86
N LYS A 66 0.56 -14.81 9.71
CA LYS A 66 0.38 -15.35 8.33
C LYS A 66 0.47 -14.23 7.26
N PRO A 67 1.67 -13.92 6.73
CA PRO A 67 1.79 -13.02 5.57
C PRO A 67 1.20 -13.61 4.28
N ASN A 68 1.10 -14.95 4.18
CA ASN A 68 0.73 -15.59 2.92
C ASN A 68 -0.68 -16.17 2.86
N ALA A 69 -1.35 -16.51 3.97
CA ALA A 69 -2.64 -17.19 3.85
C ALA A 69 -3.78 -16.24 3.49
N GLU A 70 -3.84 -15.04 4.07
CA GLU A 70 -4.87 -14.08 3.69
C GLU A 70 -4.60 -13.52 2.28
N ILE A 71 -3.35 -13.23 1.95
CA ILE A 71 -2.98 -12.84 0.58
C ILE A 71 -3.28 -13.96 -0.42
N ALA A 72 -2.99 -15.23 -0.10
CA ALA A 72 -3.35 -16.35 -0.96
C ALA A 72 -4.87 -16.54 -1.07
N ARG A 73 -5.62 -16.35 0.02
CA ARG A 73 -7.09 -16.40 0.02
C ARG A 73 -7.66 -15.32 -0.88
N LEU A 74 -7.21 -14.07 -0.70
CA LEU A 74 -7.62 -12.93 -1.51
C LEU A 74 -7.25 -13.13 -2.99
N ARG A 75 -6.04 -13.61 -3.29
CA ARG A 75 -5.64 -13.95 -4.67
C ARG A 75 -6.54 -15.03 -5.29
N LYS A 76 -6.89 -16.06 -4.52
CA LYS A 76 -7.82 -17.10 -4.97
C LYS A 76 -9.21 -16.53 -5.26
N SER A 77 -9.73 -15.67 -4.39
CA SER A 77 -11.02 -15.00 -4.61
C SER A 77 -11.01 -14.10 -5.84
N VAL A 78 -9.93 -13.35 -6.06
CA VAL A 78 -9.76 -12.53 -7.27
C VAL A 78 -9.79 -13.39 -8.53
N ALA A 79 -9.02 -14.48 -8.57
CA ALA A 79 -9.00 -15.38 -9.74
C ALA A 79 -10.37 -16.01 -10.03
N GLN A 80 -11.14 -16.37 -8.99
CA GLN A 80 -12.50 -16.87 -9.15
C GLN A 80 -13.46 -15.82 -9.72
N LEU A 81 -13.35 -14.57 -9.25
CA LEU A 81 -14.16 -13.46 -9.75
C LEU A 81 -13.83 -13.15 -11.21
N GLU A 82 -12.55 -13.09 -11.57
CA GLU A 82 -12.10 -12.90 -12.96
C GLU A 82 -12.66 -13.98 -13.89
N GLN A 83 -12.63 -15.25 -13.46
CA GLN A 83 -13.21 -16.35 -14.24
C GLN A 83 -14.73 -16.19 -14.43
N MET A 84 -15.47 -15.80 -13.39
CA MET A 84 -16.92 -15.59 -13.50
C MET A 84 -17.26 -14.42 -14.43
N VAL A 85 -16.49 -13.33 -14.37
CA VAL A 85 -16.65 -12.20 -15.29
C VAL A 85 -16.41 -12.64 -16.72
N GLY A 86 -15.32 -13.39 -16.99
CA GLY A 86 -15.04 -13.91 -18.33
C GLY A 86 -16.15 -14.81 -18.88
N LYS A 87 -16.74 -15.68 -18.06
CA LYS A 87 -17.88 -16.52 -18.48
C LYS A 87 -19.11 -15.68 -18.86
N LYS A 88 -19.45 -14.68 -18.04
CA LYS A 88 -20.58 -13.77 -18.31
C LYS A 88 -20.36 -12.94 -19.57
N GLU A 89 -19.13 -12.50 -19.82
CA GLU A 89 -18.78 -11.76 -21.04
C GLU A 89 -19.00 -12.62 -22.30
N VAL A 90 -18.63 -13.90 -22.25
CA VAL A 90 -18.90 -14.85 -23.35
C VAL A 90 -20.40 -15.06 -23.54
N GLU A 91 -21.15 -15.28 -22.46
CA GLU A 91 -22.62 -15.46 -22.52
C GLU A 91 -23.31 -14.23 -23.13
N LEU A 92 -22.93 -13.02 -22.71
CA LEU A 92 -23.47 -11.78 -23.25
C LEU A 92 -23.15 -11.60 -24.74
N ASN A 93 -21.91 -11.89 -25.15
CA ASN A 93 -21.53 -11.80 -26.55
C ASN A 93 -22.29 -12.81 -27.42
N LEU A 94 -22.52 -14.04 -26.93
CA LEU A 94 -23.36 -15.02 -27.62
C LEU A 94 -24.80 -14.54 -27.76
N LEU A 95 -25.41 -14.06 -26.67
CA LEU A 95 -26.78 -13.53 -26.69
C LEU A 95 -26.93 -12.36 -27.66
N LYS A 96 -25.96 -11.44 -27.67
CA LYS A 96 -25.92 -10.32 -28.61
C LYS A 96 -25.84 -10.81 -30.06
N ASN A 97 -24.93 -11.74 -30.35
CA ASN A 97 -24.79 -12.31 -31.70
C ASN A 97 -26.08 -12.99 -32.17
N PHE A 98 -26.77 -13.74 -31.30
CA PHE A 98 -28.06 -14.34 -31.64
C PHE A 98 -29.13 -13.26 -31.89
N SER A 99 -29.23 -12.26 -31.02
CA SER A 99 -30.17 -11.14 -31.20
C SER A 99 -29.93 -10.41 -32.52
N ASP A 100 -28.68 -10.05 -32.81
CA ASP A 100 -28.28 -9.36 -34.05
C ASP A 100 -28.59 -10.21 -35.30
N PHE A 101 -28.38 -11.52 -35.22
CA PHE A 101 -28.74 -12.47 -36.27
C PHE A 101 -30.24 -12.48 -36.57
N TYR A 102 -31.10 -12.52 -35.55
CA TYR A 102 -32.56 -12.53 -35.75
C TYR A 102 -33.09 -11.16 -36.20
N GLN A 103 -32.57 -10.05 -35.66
CA GLN A 103 -32.95 -8.70 -36.10
C GLN A 103 -32.59 -8.44 -37.57
N SER A 104 -31.45 -8.98 -38.03
CA SER A 104 -31.05 -8.90 -39.44
C SER A 104 -31.96 -9.70 -40.37
N ARG A 105 -32.67 -10.71 -39.85
CA ARG A 105 -33.55 -11.59 -40.63
C ARG A 105 -35.03 -11.19 -40.60
N SER A 106 -35.44 -10.43 -39.58
CA SER A 106 -36.81 -9.87 -39.47
C SER A 106 -37.05 -8.60 -40.29
N GLY A 107 -36.08 -8.20 -41.14
CA GLY A 107 -36.15 -7.03 -42.03
C GLY A 107 -36.56 -7.34 -43.48
N LEU A 108 -37.20 -8.48 -43.75
CA LEU A 108 -37.85 -8.82 -45.03
C LEU A 108 -39.36 -8.93 -44.84
#